data_AF-A0A9D8GYB8-F1
#
_entry.id   AF-A0A9D8GYB8-F1
#
_cell.length_a   1.000
_cell.length_b   1.000
_cell.length_c   1.000
_cell.angle_alpha   90.00
_cell.angle_beta   90.00
_cell.angle_gamma   90.00
#
_symmetry.space_group_name_H-M   'P 1'
#
loop_
_entity.id
_entity.type
_entity.pdbx_description
1 polymer ?
#
loop_
_entity_poly.entity_id
_entity_poly.type
_entity_poly.pdbx_seq_one_letter_code
_entity_poly.pdbx_strand_id
1 'polypeptide(L)'
;MNHPAPEELLLDYAAGASAPGPGLAVALHVALDPAARRTVEQLGAVAGALIEAEAEATADEAALTDAALQRMLSRLDGLAVEPKPAPYTPRPGFQWAPAPLARHLDP
;
A
#
# COMPACT_ATOMS: atom_id res chain seq x y z
N MET A 1 -10.42 -0.82 -19.07
CA MET A 1 -10.52 -2.22 -19.56
C MET A 1 -11.97 -2.58 -19.89
N ASN A 2 -12.24 -3.63 -20.67
CA ASN A 2 -13.60 -4.14 -20.91
C ASN A 2 -14.13 -5.05 -19.78
N HIS A 3 -13.27 -5.40 -18.82
CA HIS A 3 -13.59 -6.21 -17.67
C HIS A 3 -13.20 -5.44 -16.40
N PRO A 4 -14.12 -4.68 -15.80
CA PRO A 4 -13.84 -4.00 -14.54
C PRO A 4 -13.67 -5.02 -13.41
N ALA A 5 -12.82 -4.71 -12.44
CA ALA A 5 -12.77 -5.46 -11.19
C ALA A 5 -14.08 -5.25 -10.40
N PRO A 6 -14.63 -6.30 -9.76
CA PRO A 6 -15.70 -6.17 -8.78
C PRO A 6 -15.31 -5.21 -7.66
N GLU A 7 -16.24 -4.36 -7.23
CA GLU A 7 -15.99 -3.33 -6.21
C GLU A 7 -15.61 -3.96 -4.86
N GLU A 8 -16.20 -5.11 -4.53
CA GLU A 8 -15.92 -5.84 -3.30
C GLU A 8 -14.46 -6.30 -3.23
N LEU A 9 -13.88 -6.72 -4.36
CA LEU A 9 -12.47 -7.11 -4.42
C LEU A 9 -11.54 -5.89 -4.30
N LEU A 10 -11.95 -4.74 -4.82
CA LEU A 10 -11.21 -3.49 -4.66
C LEU A 10 -11.27 -2.99 -3.21
N LEU A 11 -12.41 -3.17 -2.54
CA LEU A 11 -12.58 -2.88 -1.12
C LEU A 11 -11.74 -3.80 -0.25
N ASP A 12 -11.82 -5.12 -0.44
CA ASP A 12 -11.02 -6.10 0.30
C ASP A 12 -9.52 -5.86 0.11
N TYR A 13 -9.11 -5.45 -1.09
CA TYR A 13 -7.72 -5.07 -1.36
C TYR A 13 -7.33 -3.79 -0.62
N ALA A 14 -8.14 -2.73 -0.72
CA ALA A 14 -7.88 -1.44 -0.08
C ALA A 14 -7.86 -1.54 1.46
N ALA A 15 -8.71 -2.39 2.04
CA ALA A 15 -8.76 -2.67 3.46
C ALA A 15 -7.64 -3.61 3.96
N GLY A 16 -6.83 -4.17 3.05
CA GLY A 16 -5.79 -5.15 3.40
C GLY A 16 -6.32 -6.53 3.81
N ALA A 17 -7.57 -6.85 3.49
CA ALA A 17 -8.23 -8.12 3.82
C ALA A 17 -7.95 -9.24 2.77
N SER A 18 -7.43 -8.88 1.60
CA SER A 18 -7.10 -9.84 0.54
C SER A 18 -5.98 -10.81 0.93
N ALA A 19 -6.20 -12.11 0.71
CA ALA A 19 -5.14 -13.11 0.80
C ALA A 19 -4.01 -12.81 -0.22
N PRO A 20 -2.75 -13.23 0.02
CA PRO A 20 -1.60 -12.80 -0.78
C PRO A 20 -1.71 -13.05 -2.30
N GLY A 21 -2.22 -14.20 -2.71
CA GLY A 21 -2.41 -14.55 -4.13
C GLY A 21 -3.46 -13.67 -4.82
N PRO A 22 -4.72 -13.67 -4.36
CA PRO A 22 -5.76 -12.78 -4.88
C PRO A 22 -5.36 -11.29 -4.80
N GLY A 23 -4.71 -10.88 -3.72
CA GLY A 23 -4.23 -9.50 -3.53
C GLY A 23 -3.23 -9.08 -4.62
N LEU A 24 -2.32 -9.98 -5.04
CA LEU A 24 -1.44 -9.71 -6.17
C LEU A 24 -2.23 -9.52 -7.46
N ALA A 25 -3.21 -10.38 -7.75
CA ALA A 25 -4.04 -10.25 -8.95
C ALA A 25 -4.79 -8.91 -9.00
N VAL A 26 -5.36 -8.47 -7.88
CA VAL A 26 -6.03 -7.17 -7.77
C VAL A 26 -5.02 -6.03 -7.93
N ALA A 27 -3.84 -6.12 -7.31
CA ALA A 27 -2.78 -5.12 -7.47
C ALA A 27 -2.36 -4.95 -8.94
N LEU A 28 -2.26 -6.06 -9.71
CA LEU A 28 -1.98 -6.01 -11.15
C LEU A 28 -3.10 -5.30 -11.91
N HIS A 29 -4.36 -5.60 -11.59
CA HIS A 29 -5.50 -4.93 -12.20
C HIS A 29 -5.48 -3.42 -11.92
N VAL A 30 -5.26 -3.01 -10.68
CA VAL A 30 -5.14 -1.59 -10.26
C VAL A 30 -3.98 -0.87 -10.98
N ALA A 31 -2.84 -1.56 -11.15
CA ALA A 31 -1.70 -1.00 -11.87
C ALA A 31 -2.00 -0.75 -13.37
N LEU A 32 -2.87 -1.57 -13.96
CA LEU A 32 -3.19 -1.55 -15.39
C LEU A 32 -4.47 -0.77 -15.74
N ASP A 33 -5.43 -0.66 -14.83
CA ASP A 33 -6.72 0.00 -15.07
C ASP A 33 -6.86 1.31 -14.26
N PRO A 34 -6.94 2.48 -14.93
CA PRO A 34 -7.07 3.76 -14.23
C PRO A 34 -8.38 3.96 -13.47
N ALA A 35 -9.46 3.22 -13.78
CA ALA A 35 -10.71 3.33 -13.04
C ALA A 35 -10.59 2.60 -11.70
N ALA A 36 -10.12 1.35 -11.71
CA ALA A 36 -9.85 0.59 -10.49
C ALA A 36 -8.88 1.32 -9.55
N ARG A 37 -7.84 1.97 -10.10
CA ARG A 37 -6.90 2.80 -9.32
C ARG A 37 -7.57 3.96 -8.62
N ARG A 38 -8.41 4.72 -9.33
CA ARG A 38 -9.17 5.83 -8.74
C ARG A 38 -10.11 5.35 -7.64
N THR A 39 -10.76 4.19 -7.82
CA THR A 39 -11.60 3.59 -6.78
C THR A 39 -10.80 3.25 -5.53
N VAL A 40 -9.64 2.60 -5.66
CA VAL A 40 -8.76 2.29 -4.51
C VAL A 40 -8.25 3.57 -3.83
N GLU A 41 -7.88 4.60 -4.59
CA GLU A 41 -7.49 5.91 -4.04
C GLU A 41 -8.64 6.57 -3.24
N GLN A 42 -9.87 6.51 -3.75
CA GLN A 42 -11.06 7.02 -3.05
C GLN A 42 -11.35 6.24 -1.77
N LEU A 43 -11.24 4.91 -1.80
CA LEU A 43 -11.38 4.07 -0.62
C LEU A 43 -10.29 4.38 0.42
N GLY A 44 -9.06 4.64 -0.03
CA GLY A 44 -7.97 5.10 0.83
C GLY A 44 -8.25 6.46 1.50
N ALA A 45 -8.87 7.40 0.77
CA ALA A 45 -9.29 8.68 1.34
C ALA A 45 -10.39 8.52 2.40
N VAL A 46 -11.36 7.62 2.18
CA VAL A 46 -12.38 7.27 3.18
C VAL A 46 -11.75 6.66 4.43
N ALA A 47 -10.81 5.72 4.25
CA ALA A 47 -10.08 5.13 5.37
C ALA A 47 -9.30 6.19 6.17
N GLY A 48 -8.67 7.16 5.49
CA GLY A 48 -8.02 8.30 6.14
C GLY A 48 -8.98 9.10 7.02
N ALA A 49 -10.16 9.44 6.52
CA ALA A 49 -11.18 10.15 7.30
C ALA A 49 -11.69 9.33 8.50
N LEU A 50 -11.81 8.00 8.36
CA LEU A 50 -12.17 7.13 9.48
C LEU A 50 -11.10 7.10 10.57
N ILE A 51 -9.82 7.05 10.20
CA ILE A 51 -8.69 7.09 11.15
C ILE A 51 -8.66 8.43 11.89
N GLU A 52 -8.89 9.55 11.19
CA GLU A 52 -8.96 10.88 11.81
C GLU A 52 -10.10 10.98 12.82
N ALA A 53 -11.29 10.48 12.46
CA ALA A 53 -12.44 10.45 13.35
C ALA A 53 -12.24 9.54 14.58
N GLU A 54 -11.55 8.40 14.41
CA GLU A 54 -11.22 7.51 15.51
C GLU A 54 -10.21 8.15 16.48
N ALA A 55 -9.19 8.84 15.95
CA ALA A 55 -8.19 9.54 16.77
C ALA A 55 -8.81 10.62 17.67
N GLU A 56 -9.85 11.32 17.20
CA GLU A 56 -10.61 12.27 18.03
C GLU A 56 -11.41 11.56 19.14
N ALA A 57 -11.95 10.37 18.87
CA ALA A 57 -12.78 9.61 19.80
C ALA A 57 -11.98 8.87 20.88
N THR A 58 -10.76 8.41 20.59
CA THR A 58 -9.94 7.57 21.47
C THR A 58 -8.73 8.30 22.08
N ALA A 59 -8.70 9.63 22.02
CA ALA A 59 -7.55 10.46 22.38
C ALA A 59 -6.97 10.18 23.79
N ASP A 60 -7.78 9.68 24.73
CA ASP A 60 -7.34 9.33 26.10
C ASP A 60 -6.86 7.86 26.26
N GLU A 61 -7.32 6.92 25.43
CA GLU A 61 -7.02 5.48 25.62
C GLU A 61 -5.73 5.00 24.92
N ALA A 62 -5.26 5.75 23.91
CA ALA A 62 -4.12 5.36 23.07
C ALA A 62 -3.04 6.45 22.93
N ALA A 63 -2.91 7.36 23.90
CA ALA A 63 -1.97 8.46 23.84
C ALA A 63 -0.52 7.97 23.65
N LEU A 64 0.03 8.19 22.45
CA LEU A 64 1.45 7.99 22.18
C LEU A 64 2.23 8.93 23.09
N THR A 65 3.10 8.38 23.93
CA THR A 65 3.94 9.19 24.83
C THR A 65 5.12 9.79 24.09
N ASP A 66 5.63 10.92 24.57
CA ASP A 66 6.89 11.51 24.08
C ASP A 66 8.05 10.49 24.13
N ALA A 67 8.05 9.61 25.13
CA ALA A 67 9.03 8.53 25.23
C ALA A 67 8.90 7.51 24.09
N ALA A 68 7.68 7.22 23.60
CA ALA A 68 7.47 6.34 22.45
C ALA A 68 7.98 7.00 21.16
N LEU A 69 7.72 8.29 20.97
CA LEU A 69 8.27 9.07 19.85
C LEU A 69 9.80 9.10 19.91
N GLN A 70 10.39 9.45 21.05
CA GLN A 70 11.84 9.51 21.24
C GLN A 70 12.51 8.16 20.98
N ARG A 71 11.89 7.05 21.40
CA ARG A 71 12.37 5.70 21.11
C ARG A 71 12.33 5.38 19.62
N MET A 72 11.32 5.86 18.90
CA MET A 72 11.24 5.67 17.45
C MET A 72 12.34 6.47 16.73
N LEU A 73 12.52 7.74 17.09
CA LEU A 73 13.55 8.61 16.53
C LEU A 73 14.96 8.08 16.78
N SER A 74 15.26 7.64 18.01
CA SER A 74 16.59 7.07 18.32
C SER A 74 16.88 5.78 17.56
N ARG A 75 15.85 4.99 17.20
CA ARG A 75 16.01 3.83 16.31
C ARG A 75 16.37 4.27 14.90
N LEU A 76 15.80 5.37 14.40
CA LEU A 76 16.11 5.91 13.08
C LEU A 76 17.54 6.45 13.02
N ASP A 77 18.04 7.09 14.08
CA ASP A 77 19.43 7.60 14.16
C ASP A 77 20.48 6.49 14.00
N GLY A 78 20.13 5.25 14.35
CA GLY A 78 20.99 4.07 14.21
C GLY A 78 20.91 3.38 12.84
N LEU A 79 20.00 3.80 11.95
CA LEU A 79 19.88 3.22 10.62
C LEU A 79 20.86 3.90 9.67
N ALA A 80 21.61 3.09 8.92
CA ALA A 80 22.41 3.62 7.81
C ALA A 80 21.46 4.21 6.76
N VAL A 81 21.75 5.43 6.30
CA VAL A 81 21.03 6.03 5.17
C VAL A 81 21.44 5.27 3.90
N GLU A 82 20.57 4.37 3.46
CA GLU A 82 20.78 3.68 2.19
C GLU A 82 20.58 4.66 1.02
N PRO A 83 21.43 4.59 -0.03
CA PRO A 83 21.18 5.35 -1.24
C PRO A 83 19.83 4.95 -1.83
N LYS A 84 19.11 5.92 -2.39
CA LYS A 84 17.84 5.66 -3.08
C LYS A 84 18.01 4.48 -4.05
N PRO A 85 17.15 3.44 -3.98
CA PRO A 85 17.22 2.32 -4.90
C PRO A 85 17.17 2.82 -6.34
N ALA A 86 17.97 2.20 -7.21
CA ALA A 86 17.87 2.47 -8.64
C ALA A 86 16.42 2.19 -9.09
N PRO A 87 15.88 2.96 -10.05
CA PRO A 87 14.58 2.67 -10.64
C PRO A 87 14.57 1.21 -11.12
N TYR A 88 13.47 0.51 -10.90
CA TYR A 88 13.31 -0.86 -11.40
C TYR A 88 13.54 -0.85 -12.92
N THR A 89 14.57 -1.57 -13.35
CA THR A 89 14.80 -1.88 -14.76
C THR A 89 14.09 -3.19 -15.06
N PRO A 90 13.11 -3.20 -15.99
CA PRO A 90 12.42 -4.43 -16.33
C PRO A 90 13.40 -5.49 -16.83
N ARG A 91 13.26 -6.71 -16.30
CA ARG A 91 14.06 -7.86 -16.77
C ARG A 91 13.84 -8.07 -18.27
N PRO A 92 14.88 -8.48 -19.04
CA PRO A 92 14.70 -8.89 -20.41
C PRO A 92 13.63 -9.98 -20.53
N GLY A 93 12.62 -9.77 -21.38
CA GLY A 93 11.47 -10.67 -21.54
C GLY A 93 10.26 -10.33 -20.65
N PHE A 94 10.42 -9.42 -19.69
CA PHE A 94 9.38 -8.96 -18.77
C PHE A 94 9.17 -7.45 -18.82
N GLN A 95 9.48 -6.79 -19.94
CA GLN A 95 9.26 -5.36 -20.13
C GLN A 95 7.78 -4.96 -20.05
N TRP A 96 6.88 -5.91 -20.25
CA TRP A 96 5.43 -5.75 -20.14
C TRP A 96 4.92 -5.82 -18.69
N ALA A 97 5.74 -6.26 -17.73
CA ALA A 97 5.31 -6.58 -16.38
C ALA A 97 5.01 -5.33 -15.54
N PRO A 98 3.80 -5.22 -14.95
CA PRO A 98 3.48 -4.12 -14.03
C PRO A 98 4.29 -4.17 -12.74
N ALA A 99 4.45 -3.02 -12.08
CA ALA A 99 5.27 -2.88 -10.87
C ALA A 99 4.95 -3.90 -9.75
N PRO A 100 3.67 -4.24 -9.44
CA PRO A 100 3.38 -5.24 -8.41
C PRO A 100 3.93 -6.64 -8.72
N LEU A 101 4.19 -6.96 -9.99
CA LEU A 101 4.75 -8.25 -10.39
C LEU A 101 6.26 -8.30 -10.23
N ALA A 102 6.96 -7.15 -10.21
CA ALA A 102 8.42 -7.08 -10.30
C ALA A 102 9.14 -7.99 -9.28
N ARG A 103 8.71 -7.95 -8.01
CA ARG A 103 9.27 -8.73 -6.91
C ARG A 103 9.05 -10.25 -7.00
N HIS A 104 8.16 -10.70 -7.89
CA HIS A 104 7.81 -12.11 -8.07
C HIS A 104 8.47 -12.72 -9.30
N LEU A 105 9.29 -11.94 -10.03
CA LEU A 105 10.01 -12.37 -11.23
C LEU A 105 11.50 -12.60 -10.95
N ASP A 106 11.94 -12.42 -9.70
CA ASP A 106 13.27 -12.78 -9.22
C ASP A 106 13.31 -14.29 -8.86
N PRO A 107 14.39 -15.02 -9.19
CA PRO A 107 14.52 -16.45 -8.91
C PRO A 107 14.69 -16.77 -7.42
#